data_AF-A0A6J8B3V3-F1
#
_entry.id   AF-A0A6J8B3V3-F1
#
_cell.length_a   1.000
_cell.length_b   1.000
_cell.length_c   1.000
_cell.angle_alpha   90.00
_cell.angle_beta   90.00
_cell.angle_gamma   90.00
#
_symmetry.space_group_name_H-M   'P 1'
#
loop_
_entity.id
_entity.type
_entity.pdbx_description
1 polymer ?
#
loop_
_entity_poly.entity_id
_entity_poly.type
_entity_poly.pdbx_seq_one_letter_code
_entity_poly.pdbx_strand_id
1 'polypeptide(L)'
;MNRSLMILLNALFFSVVTAFMDMKFGYHVIEGNARYLETIETNLAENTVKIHIPAHNDVMESYQIQDFRQGQQLKCLPSVKQCRLRDIDRESAGNAGQITEGFIHSWNKGDNTINSANEEVVKEMYYVDLDEVIDDNSLARSLKEFYQDFKFPVYKENKIPQDAEILNITRSSGETTLYVIYSILNDYNLPINLCTM
;
A
#
# COMPACT_ATOMS: atom_id res chain seq x y z
N MET A 1 28.31 -44.93 -5.90
CA MET A 1 27.72 -43.58 -5.72
C MET A 1 26.56 -43.71 -4.72
N ASN A 2 26.70 -43.13 -3.53
CA ASN A 2 25.79 -43.37 -2.41
C ASN A 2 24.42 -42.73 -2.66
N ARG A 3 23.36 -43.56 -2.71
CA ARG A 3 21.96 -43.11 -2.88
C ARG A 3 21.53 -42.04 -1.87
N SER A 4 22.08 -42.07 -0.64
CA SER A 4 21.80 -41.07 0.39
C SER A 4 22.32 -39.67 0.07
N LEU A 5 23.45 -39.54 -0.66
CA LEU A 5 23.99 -38.23 -1.07
C LEU A 5 23.11 -37.58 -2.15
N MET A 6 22.54 -38.41 -3.03
CA MET A 6 21.69 -37.96 -4.12
C MET A 6 20.29 -37.53 -3.64
N ILE A 7 19.78 -38.15 -2.57
CA ILE A 7 18.51 -37.76 -1.93
C ILE A 7 18.66 -36.44 -1.18
N LEU A 8 19.75 -36.26 -0.42
CA LEU A 8 20.04 -35.00 0.28
C LEU A 8 20.23 -33.83 -0.69
N LEU A 9 20.92 -34.03 -1.81
CA LEU A 9 21.05 -32.98 -2.84
C LEU A 9 19.69 -32.58 -3.44
N ASN A 10 18.82 -33.55 -3.75
CA ASN A 10 17.51 -33.25 -4.35
C ASN A 10 16.55 -32.56 -3.36
N ALA A 11 16.59 -32.92 -2.07
CA ALA A 11 15.78 -32.25 -1.05
C ALA A 11 16.23 -30.81 -0.78
N LEU A 12 17.54 -30.54 -0.85
CA LEU A 12 18.09 -29.18 -0.79
C LEU A 12 17.71 -28.38 -2.04
N PHE A 13 17.77 -28.97 -3.24
CA PHE A 13 17.32 -28.30 -4.46
C PHE A 13 15.82 -27.98 -4.44
N PHE A 14 14.96 -28.87 -3.93
CA PHE A 14 13.52 -28.58 -3.80
C PHE A 14 13.21 -27.51 -2.74
N SER A 15 13.98 -27.47 -1.64
CA SER A 15 13.78 -26.45 -0.59
C SER A 15 14.29 -25.06 -1.00
N VAL A 16 15.27 -24.99 -1.90
CA VAL A 16 15.79 -23.72 -2.44
C VAL A 16 14.86 -23.14 -3.52
N VAL A 17 14.12 -23.98 -4.26
CA VAL A 17 13.24 -23.51 -5.35
C VAL A 17 11.94 -22.86 -4.81
N THR A 18 11.46 -23.23 -3.62
CA THR A 18 10.24 -22.63 -3.04
C THR A 18 10.46 -21.23 -2.46
N ALA A 19 11.72 -20.78 -2.30
CA ALA A 19 12.03 -19.46 -1.76
C ALA A 19 11.95 -18.32 -2.81
N PHE A 20 11.73 -18.61 -4.09
CA PHE A 20 11.81 -17.63 -5.18
C PHE A 20 10.50 -17.41 -5.95
N MET A 21 9.35 -17.69 -5.35
CA MET A 21 8.08 -17.52 -6.05
C MET A 21 7.40 -16.21 -5.65
N ASP A 22 7.40 -15.26 -6.58
CA ASP A 22 6.37 -14.22 -6.62
C ASP A 22 5.02 -14.92 -6.79
N MET A 23 4.12 -14.74 -5.82
CA MET A 23 2.74 -15.22 -5.93
C MET A 23 1.84 -14.06 -6.34
N LYS A 24 0.95 -14.30 -7.29
CA LYS A 24 0.01 -13.29 -7.79
C LYS A 24 -1.42 -13.73 -7.53
N PHE A 25 -2.21 -12.81 -6.98
CA PHE A 25 -3.61 -12.97 -6.66
C PHE A 25 -4.41 -11.87 -7.36
N GLY A 26 -5.62 -12.20 -7.78
CA GLY A 26 -6.59 -11.24 -8.30
C GLY A 26 -7.88 -11.36 -7.50
N TYR A 27 -8.38 -10.25 -6.98
CA TYR A 27 -9.60 -10.21 -6.18
C TYR A 27 -10.65 -9.33 -6.80
N HIS A 28 -11.86 -9.86 -6.96
CA HIS A 28 -12.99 -9.06 -7.41
C HIS A 28 -13.50 -8.24 -6.23
N VAL A 29 -13.42 -6.92 -6.32
CA VAL A 29 -13.95 -6.02 -5.31
C VAL A 29 -15.25 -5.42 -5.80
N ILE A 30 -16.26 -5.42 -4.94
CA ILE A 30 -17.54 -4.75 -5.14
C ILE A 30 -17.66 -3.66 -4.08
N GLU A 31 -17.55 -2.41 -4.50
CA GLU A 31 -17.63 -1.23 -3.64
C GLU A 31 -18.64 -0.23 -4.21
N GLY A 32 -19.75 -0.05 -3.50
CA GLY A 32 -20.87 0.75 -3.98
C GLY A 32 -21.36 0.26 -5.35
N ASN A 33 -21.18 1.10 -6.37
CA ASN A 33 -21.55 0.77 -7.76
C ASN A 33 -20.36 0.25 -8.61
N ALA A 34 -19.14 0.27 -8.08
CA ALA A 34 -17.96 -0.19 -8.79
C ALA A 34 -17.76 -1.70 -8.63
N ARG A 35 -17.25 -2.32 -9.70
CA ARG A 35 -16.72 -3.67 -9.70
C ARG A 35 -15.38 -3.66 -10.40
N TYR A 36 -14.34 -4.04 -9.69
CA TYR A 36 -12.98 -4.01 -10.23
C TYR A 36 -12.17 -5.22 -9.77
N LEU A 37 -11.06 -5.45 -10.46
CA LEU A 37 -10.09 -6.48 -10.10
C LEU A 37 -8.89 -5.78 -9.45
N GLU A 38 -8.72 -5.97 -8.15
CA GLU A 38 -7.49 -5.63 -7.46
C GLU A 38 -6.47 -6.75 -7.68
N THR A 39 -5.22 -6.39 -7.96
CA THR A 39 -4.16 -7.39 -8.10
C THR A 39 -3.10 -7.23 -7.02
N ILE A 40 -2.69 -8.35 -6.45
CA ILE A 40 -1.77 -8.42 -5.33
C ILE A 40 -0.66 -9.39 -5.68
N GLU A 41 0.58 -8.95 -5.54
CA GLU A 41 1.77 -9.74 -5.77
C GLU A 41 2.61 -9.79 -4.50
N THR A 42 2.89 -10.98 -3.98
CA THR A 42 3.67 -11.17 -2.76
C THR A 42 5.01 -11.82 -3.10
N ASN A 43 6.10 -11.26 -2.58
CA ASN A 43 7.43 -11.86 -2.67
C ASN A 43 7.92 -12.20 -1.25
N LEU A 44 7.99 -13.50 -0.94
CA LEU A 44 8.35 -13.97 0.39
C LEU A 44 9.84 -13.80 0.71
N ALA A 45 10.73 -13.90 -0.28
CA ALA A 45 12.17 -13.71 -0.08
C ALA A 45 12.52 -12.25 0.22
N GLU A 46 11.86 -11.33 -0.47
CA GLU A 46 12.04 -9.90 -0.26
C GLU A 46 11.16 -9.36 0.87
N ASN A 47 10.20 -10.16 1.35
CA ASN A 47 9.16 -9.77 2.30
C ASN A 47 8.48 -8.46 1.85
N THR A 48 8.02 -8.48 0.60
CA THR A 48 7.34 -7.36 -0.05
C THR A 48 5.98 -7.77 -0.58
N VAL A 49 5.07 -6.79 -0.66
CA VAL A 49 3.76 -6.94 -1.29
C VAL A 49 3.54 -5.77 -2.23
N LYS A 50 3.19 -6.04 -3.48
CA LYS A 50 2.74 -5.05 -4.46
C LYS A 50 1.24 -5.16 -4.63
N ILE A 51 0.57 -4.01 -4.74
CA ILE A 51 -0.88 -3.92 -4.91
C ILE A 51 -1.14 -2.96 -6.07
N HIS A 52 -2.04 -3.34 -6.97
CA HIS A 52 -2.59 -2.44 -7.99
C HIS A 52 -4.10 -2.37 -7.85
N ILE A 53 -4.57 -1.14 -7.65
CA ILE A 53 -5.98 -0.79 -7.52
C ILE A 53 -6.32 0.08 -8.74
N PRO A 54 -7.17 -0.38 -9.66
CA PRO A 54 -7.59 0.44 -10.80
C PRO A 54 -8.48 1.61 -10.34
N ALA A 55 -8.56 2.65 -11.17
CA ALA A 55 -9.48 3.76 -10.90
C ALA A 55 -10.94 3.27 -10.87
N HIS A 56 -11.69 3.70 -9.87
CA HIS A 56 -13.10 3.34 -9.69
C HIS A 56 -13.78 4.36 -8.77
N ASN A 57 -15.09 4.60 -8.97
CA ASN A 57 -15.83 5.64 -8.24
C ASN A 57 -15.04 6.98 -8.21
N ASP A 58 -14.79 7.53 -7.02
CA ASP A 58 -13.98 8.73 -6.77
C ASP A 58 -12.53 8.40 -6.35
N VAL A 59 -12.11 7.13 -6.48
CA VAL A 59 -10.77 6.64 -6.14
C VAL A 59 -9.88 6.63 -7.37
N MET A 60 -8.71 7.26 -7.24
CA MET A 60 -7.69 7.26 -8.29
C MET A 60 -7.01 5.90 -8.40
N GLU A 61 -6.62 5.53 -9.64
CA GLU A 61 -5.73 4.39 -9.85
C GLU A 61 -4.45 4.53 -9.01
N SER A 62 -4.04 3.44 -8.37
CA SER A 62 -2.85 3.41 -7.54
C SER A 62 -2.06 2.12 -7.71
N TYR A 63 -0.73 2.28 -7.64
CA TYR A 63 0.22 1.18 -7.56
C TYR A 63 0.97 1.34 -6.25
N GLN A 64 1.08 0.27 -5.49
CA GLN A 64 1.67 0.28 -4.15
C GLN A 64 2.71 -0.82 -4.03
N ILE A 65 3.77 -0.55 -3.29
CA ILE A 65 4.69 -1.56 -2.77
C ILE A 65 4.87 -1.34 -1.27
N GLN A 66 4.78 -2.42 -0.50
CA GLN A 66 5.10 -2.49 0.92
C GLN A 66 6.37 -3.32 1.07
N ASP A 67 7.42 -2.75 1.66
CA ASP A 67 8.61 -3.48 2.11
C ASP A 67 8.58 -3.59 3.63
N PHE A 68 8.28 -4.79 4.12
CA PHE A 68 8.14 -5.05 5.56
C PHE A 68 9.49 -5.18 6.28
N ARG A 69 10.60 -5.42 5.58
CA ARG A 69 11.94 -5.40 6.19
C ARG A 69 12.32 -3.98 6.60
N GLN A 70 12.03 -3.04 5.71
CA GLN A 70 12.28 -1.61 5.93
C GLN A 70 11.12 -0.94 6.68
N GLY A 71 9.94 -1.54 6.70
CA GLY A 71 8.75 -0.97 7.32
C GLY A 71 8.28 0.27 6.58
N GLN A 72 8.33 0.24 5.25
CA GLN A 72 8.01 1.39 4.40
C GLN A 72 7.07 0.97 3.28
N GLN A 73 6.17 1.87 2.91
CA GLN A 73 5.27 1.72 1.77
C GLN A 73 5.45 2.89 0.81
N LEU A 74 5.55 2.59 -0.48
CA LEU A 74 5.52 3.57 -1.56
C LEU A 74 4.26 3.37 -2.40
N LYS A 75 3.44 4.42 -2.53
CA LYS A 75 2.21 4.45 -3.35
C LYS A 75 2.35 5.48 -4.47
N CYS A 76 2.25 5.06 -5.72
CA CYS A 76 2.30 5.92 -6.89
C CYS A 76 0.92 6.08 -7.54
N LEU A 77 0.58 7.33 -7.85
CA LEU A 77 -0.71 7.77 -8.38
C LEU A 77 -0.50 8.40 -9.77
N PRO A 78 -0.73 7.65 -10.87
CA PRO A 78 -0.42 8.13 -12.21
C PRO A 78 -1.19 9.38 -12.64
N SER A 79 -2.46 9.51 -12.23
CA SER A 79 -3.34 10.63 -12.60
C SER A 79 -2.80 11.99 -12.16
N VAL A 80 -2.14 12.04 -11.01
CA VAL A 80 -1.53 13.25 -10.44
C VAL A 80 0.00 13.27 -10.57
N LYS A 81 0.60 12.21 -11.12
CA LYS A 81 2.06 12.04 -11.28
C LYS A 81 2.82 12.26 -9.98
N GLN A 82 2.40 11.56 -8.92
CA GLN A 82 3.04 11.62 -7.60
C GLN A 82 3.27 10.23 -7.04
N CYS A 83 4.35 10.07 -6.27
CA CYS A 83 4.53 8.93 -5.38
C CYS A 83 4.54 9.42 -3.93
N ARG A 84 4.08 8.56 -3.02
CA ARG A 84 3.89 8.88 -1.60
C ARG A 84 4.52 7.80 -0.74
N LEU A 85 5.48 8.19 0.09
CA LEU A 85 6.19 7.31 0.99
C LEU A 85 5.62 7.45 2.40
N ARG A 86 5.22 6.33 3.01
CA ARG A 86 4.82 6.28 4.44
C ARG A 86 5.53 5.15 5.14
N ASP A 87 5.60 5.26 6.46
CA ASP A 87 6.06 4.15 7.30
C ASP A 87 4.88 3.17 7.52
N ILE A 88 5.20 1.88 7.59
CA ILE A 88 4.23 0.83 7.90
C ILE A 88 4.18 0.70 9.42
N ASP A 89 2.97 0.73 9.97
CA ASP A 89 2.74 0.36 11.36
C ASP A 89 2.99 -1.14 11.54
N ARG A 90 4.18 -1.48 12.04
CA ARG A 90 4.63 -2.87 12.17
C ARG A 90 3.89 -3.64 13.26
N GLU A 91 3.18 -2.96 14.17
CA GLU A 91 2.43 -3.62 15.24
C GLU A 91 1.10 -4.17 14.72
N SER A 92 0.49 -3.48 13.75
CA SER A 92 -0.81 -3.84 13.18
C SER A 92 -0.72 -4.49 11.79
N ALA A 93 0.34 -4.24 11.03
CA ALA A 93 0.46 -4.77 9.68
C ALA A 93 0.95 -6.23 9.65
N GLY A 94 0.20 -7.09 8.96
CA GLY A 94 0.68 -8.43 8.60
C GLY A 94 1.83 -8.34 7.60
N ASN A 95 2.86 -9.17 7.75
CA ASN A 95 3.96 -9.25 6.79
C ASN A 95 3.56 -9.99 5.50
N ALA A 96 4.46 -10.06 4.51
CA ALA A 96 4.15 -10.70 3.22
C ALA A 96 3.68 -12.15 3.38
N GLY A 97 4.30 -12.94 4.27
CA GLY A 97 3.89 -14.32 4.53
C GLY A 97 2.48 -14.43 5.10
N GLN A 98 2.15 -13.62 6.10
CA GLN A 98 0.80 -13.59 6.69
C GLN A 98 -0.26 -13.16 5.68
N ILE A 99 0.07 -12.18 4.83
CA ILE A 99 -0.80 -11.72 3.74
C ILE A 99 -1.01 -12.85 2.72
N THR A 100 0.06 -13.51 2.26
CA THR A 100 0.00 -14.65 1.34
C THR A 100 -0.85 -15.79 1.88
N GLU A 101 -0.66 -16.17 3.15
CA GLU A 101 -1.45 -17.22 3.80
C GLU A 101 -2.94 -16.84 3.87
N GLY A 102 -3.24 -15.59 4.21
CA GLY A 102 -4.60 -15.05 4.19
C GLY A 102 -5.27 -15.20 2.82
N PHE A 103 -4.56 -14.85 1.74
CA PHE A 103 -5.08 -14.99 0.38
C PHE A 103 -5.26 -16.44 -0.05
N ILE A 104 -4.29 -17.32 0.22
CA ILE A 104 -4.40 -18.76 -0.10
C ILE A 104 -5.59 -19.37 0.63
N HIS A 105 -5.78 -19.03 1.91
CA HIS A 105 -6.90 -19.54 2.70
C HIS A 105 -8.24 -19.09 2.16
N SER A 106 -8.37 -17.80 1.79
CA SER A 106 -9.59 -17.26 1.19
C SER A 106 -9.89 -17.94 -0.15
N TRP A 107 -8.89 -18.07 -1.01
CA TRP A 107 -9.02 -18.71 -2.31
C TRP A 107 -9.47 -20.18 -2.21
N ASN A 108 -8.89 -20.93 -1.27
CA ASN A 108 -9.24 -22.34 -1.04
C ASN A 108 -10.69 -22.53 -0.53
N LYS A 109 -11.29 -21.49 0.05
CA LYS A 109 -12.71 -21.49 0.44
C LYS A 109 -13.65 -21.11 -0.71
N GLY A 110 -13.11 -20.69 -1.85
CA GLY A 110 -13.90 -20.14 -2.96
C GLY A 110 -14.28 -18.67 -2.76
N ASP A 111 -13.74 -18.02 -1.72
CA ASP A 111 -13.92 -16.61 -1.47
C ASP A 111 -12.90 -15.85 -2.31
N ASN A 112 -13.31 -15.38 -3.48
CA ASN A 112 -12.50 -14.56 -4.40
C ASN A 112 -13.12 -13.18 -4.68
N THR A 113 -14.13 -12.83 -3.88
CA THR A 113 -14.88 -11.58 -3.97
C THR A 113 -14.94 -10.91 -2.60
N ILE A 114 -14.50 -9.64 -2.52
CA ILE A 114 -14.73 -8.77 -1.36
C ILE A 114 -15.95 -7.90 -1.66
N ASN A 115 -16.91 -7.85 -0.73
CA ASN A 115 -18.08 -6.99 -0.82
C ASN A 115 -18.07 -6.01 0.36
N SER A 116 -17.57 -4.80 0.12
CA SER A 116 -17.40 -3.78 1.17
C SER A 116 -18.70 -3.08 1.55
N ALA A 117 -19.84 -3.40 0.92
CA ALA A 117 -21.11 -2.72 1.16
C ALA A 117 -21.64 -2.84 2.61
N ASN A 118 -21.16 -3.83 3.38
CA ASN A 118 -21.61 -4.08 4.75
C ASN A 118 -20.46 -4.15 5.76
N GLU A 119 -19.23 -3.77 5.38
CA GLU A 119 -18.06 -3.87 6.25
C GLU A 119 -17.77 -2.55 6.96
N GLU A 120 -17.25 -2.65 8.18
CA GLU A 120 -16.79 -1.48 8.94
C GLU A 120 -15.51 -0.93 8.28
N VAL A 121 -15.62 0.21 7.63
CA VAL A 121 -14.48 0.88 7.00
C VAL A 121 -13.57 1.44 8.08
N VAL A 122 -12.39 0.86 8.24
CA VAL A 122 -11.32 1.45 9.06
C VAL A 122 -10.77 2.65 8.30
N LYS A 123 -11.36 3.83 8.56
CA LYS A 123 -10.94 5.07 7.91
C LYS A 123 -9.65 5.59 8.53
N GLU A 124 -8.52 5.28 7.90
CA GLU A 124 -7.26 5.96 8.19
C GLU A 124 -7.08 7.17 7.28
N MET A 125 -6.82 8.32 7.87
CA MET A 125 -6.62 9.56 7.12
C MET A 125 -5.15 9.95 7.12
N TYR A 126 -4.66 10.38 5.97
CA TYR A 126 -3.28 10.79 5.76
C TYR A 126 -3.23 12.14 5.05
N TYR A 127 -2.17 12.90 5.31
CA TYR A 127 -1.84 14.11 4.56
C TYR A 127 -0.47 13.98 3.91
N VAL A 128 -0.24 14.80 2.88
CA VAL A 128 1.02 14.87 2.15
C VAL A 128 1.54 16.30 2.26
N ASP A 129 2.79 16.44 2.69
CA ASP A 129 3.51 17.70 2.57
C ASP A 129 4.06 17.81 1.13
N LEU A 130 3.58 18.79 0.37
CA LEU A 130 3.98 18.99 -1.02
C LEU A 130 5.26 19.82 -1.16
N ASP A 131 5.75 20.42 -0.08
CA ASP A 131 7.00 21.19 -0.07
C ASP A 131 8.22 20.29 0.19
N GLU A 132 8.01 19.09 0.75
CA GLU A 132 9.07 18.12 1.06
C GLU A 132 9.13 16.98 0.04
N VAL A 133 10.05 17.08 -0.92
CA VAL A 133 10.37 16.00 -1.88
C VAL A 133 11.51 15.15 -1.34
N ILE A 134 11.27 13.85 -1.25
CA ILE A 134 12.25 12.85 -0.84
C ILE A 134 13.19 12.53 -2.02
N ASP A 135 14.50 12.52 -1.77
CA ASP A 135 15.51 12.06 -2.73
C ASP A 135 15.28 10.56 -3.04
N ASP A 136 15.08 10.23 -4.31
CA ASP A 136 14.82 8.86 -4.73
C ASP A 136 16.01 7.92 -4.47
N ASN A 137 17.21 8.47 -4.28
CA ASN A 137 18.38 7.70 -3.88
C ASN A 137 18.36 7.24 -2.43
N SER A 138 17.52 7.83 -1.57
CA SER A 138 17.33 7.38 -0.19
C SER A 138 16.33 6.23 -0.07
N LEU A 139 15.63 5.87 -1.15
CA LEU A 139 14.70 4.75 -1.15
C LEU A 139 15.44 3.42 -0.97
N ALA A 140 14.86 2.54 -0.16
CA ALA A 140 15.33 1.16 -0.08
C ALA A 140 15.28 0.47 -1.46
N ARG A 141 16.15 -0.52 -1.67
CA ARG A 141 16.36 -1.20 -2.96
C ARG A 141 15.05 -1.62 -3.65
N SER A 142 14.17 -2.33 -2.95
CA SER A 142 12.86 -2.81 -3.45
C SER A 142 11.95 -1.66 -3.88
N LEU A 143 11.85 -0.62 -3.05
CA LEU A 143 11.07 0.59 -3.35
C LEU A 143 11.65 1.33 -4.55
N LYS A 144 12.99 1.40 -4.64
CA LYS A 144 13.70 2.06 -5.74
C LYS A 144 13.52 1.32 -7.06
N GLU A 145 13.54 -0.02 -7.04
CA GLU A 145 13.26 -0.87 -8.19
C GLU A 145 11.82 -0.66 -8.67
N PHE A 146 10.83 -0.71 -7.77
CA PHE A 146 9.43 -0.40 -8.09
C PHE A 146 9.24 1.04 -8.61
N TYR A 147 9.94 2.00 -8.02
CA TYR A 147 9.87 3.41 -8.40
C TYR A 147 10.33 3.67 -9.85
N GLN A 148 11.19 2.83 -10.42
CA GLN A 148 11.69 3.02 -11.79
C GLN A 148 10.59 3.01 -12.85
N ASP A 149 9.45 2.38 -12.58
CA ASP A 149 8.31 2.33 -13.49
C ASP A 149 7.54 3.67 -13.55
N PHE A 150 7.70 4.53 -12.54
CA PHE A 150 6.92 5.76 -12.38
C PHE A 150 7.76 7.02 -12.53
N LYS A 151 8.87 7.11 -11.79
CA LYS A 151 9.77 8.28 -11.77
C LYS A 151 9.07 9.62 -11.46
N PHE A 152 8.05 9.58 -10.61
CA PHE A 152 7.32 10.75 -10.14
C PHE A 152 7.94 11.34 -8.86
N PRO A 153 7.79 12.63 -8.56
CA PRO A 153 8.23 13.17 -7.27
C PRO A 153 7.66 12.36 -6.10
N VAL A 154 8.52 12.04 -5.13
CA VAL A 154 8.17 11.26 -3.93
C VAL A 154 7.96 12.22 -2.77
N TYR A 155 6.78 12.18 -2.17
CA TYR A 155 6.44 13.00 -1.01
C TYR A 155 6.25 12.14 0.23
N LYS A 156 6.54 12.69 1.42
CA LYS A 156 6.20 12.00 2.67
C LYS A 156 4.69 12.07 2.90
N GLU A 157 4.08 10.92 3.19
CA GLU A 157 2.69 10.80 3.61
C GLU A 157 2.67 10.53 5.13
N ASN A 158 1.95 11.37 5.87
CA ASN A 158 1.90 11.40 7.32
C ASN A 158 0.49 11.06 7.81
N LYS A 159 0.41 10.26 8.87
CA LYS A 159 -0.88 9.87 9.48
C LYS A 159 -1.50 11.08 10.19
N ILE A 160 -2.79 11.32 9.95
CA ILE A 160 -3.56 12.29 10.70
C ILE A 160 -3.95 11.63 12.05
N PRO A 161 -3.65 12.25 13.19
CA PRO A 161 -4.09 11.74 14.49
C PRO A 161 -5.61 11.57 14.57
N GLN A 162 -6.08 10.56 15.31
CA GLN A 162 -7.51 10.28 15.43
C GLN A 162 -8.29 11.38 16.15
N ASP A 163 -7.62 12.17 16.98
CA ASP A 163 -8.15 13.31 17.73
C ASP A 163 -8.03 14.64 16.98
N ALA A 164 -7.55 14.64 15.73
CA ALA A 164 -7.40 15.86 14.94
C ALA A 164 -8.78 16.44 14.56
N GLU A 165 -8.95 17.75 14.77
CA GLU A 165 -10.13 18.47 14.29
C GLU A 165 -9.99 18.80 12.80
N ILE A 166 -10.89 18.23 11.99
CA ILE A 166 -10.97 18.51 10.56
C ILE A 166 -11.96 19.64 10.34
N LEU A 167 -11.47 20.81 9.94
CA LEU A 167 -12.30 21.93 9.56
C LEU A 167 -12.57 21.92 8.06
N ASN A 168 -13.85 21.82 7.72
CA ASN A 168 -14.35 22.08 6.37
C ASN A 168 -14.45 23.59 6.17
N ILE A 169 -13.52 24.19 5.43
CA ILE A 169 -13.64 25.60 5.03
C ILE A 169 -14.09 25.64 3.58
N THR A 170 -15.36 25.99 3.37
CA THR A 170 -15.88 26.33 2.05
C THR A 170 -15.51 27.78 1.77
N ARG A 171 -14.63 28.01 0.79
CA ARG A 171 -14.33 29.37 0.35
C ARG A 171 -15.52 29.92 -0.44
N SER A 172 -15.70 31.24 -0.42
CA SER A 172 -16.75 31.95 -1.17
C SER A 172 -16.69 31.73 -2.69
N SER A 173 -15.62 31.14 -3.21
CA SER A 173 -15.45 30.68 -4.59
C SER A 173 -16.16 29.35 -4.91
N GLY A 174 -16.70 28.64 -3.91
CA GLY A 174 -17.24 27.29 -4.07
C GLY A 174 -16.18 26.18 -4.02
N GLU A 175 -14.90 26.53 -3.84
CA GLU A 175 -13.84 25.56 -3.58
C GLU A 175 -13.86 25.15 -2.09
N THR A 176 -14.02 23.84 -1.86
CA THR A 176 -13.87 23.24 -0.53
C THR A 176 -12.39 22.92 -0.31
N THR A 177 -11.78 23.54 0.71
CA THR A 177 -10.43 23.19 1.17
C THR A 177 -10.55 22.61 2.56
N LEU A 178 -9.99 21.42 2.76
CA LEU A 178 -9.92 20.77 4.06
C LEU A 178 -8.67 21.28 4.80
N TYR A 179 -8.90 21.79 6.00
CA TYR A 179 -7.84 22.19 6.93
C TYR A 179 -7.85 21.21 8.10
N VAL A 180 -6.70 20.61 8.41
CA VAL A 180 -6.51 19.91 9.69
C VAL A 180 -5.94 20.92 10.66
N ILE A 181 -6.69 21.27 11.71
CA ILE A 181 -6.19 22.15 12.76
C ILE A 181 -5.65 21.27 13.88
N TYR A 182 -4.34 21.37 14.11
CA TYR A 182 -3.72 20.82 15.30
C TYR A 182 -4.04 21.70 16.50
N SER A 183 -4.81 21.18 17.45
CA SER A 183 -4.99 21.79 18.77
C SER A 183 -3.83 21.42 19.71
N ILE A 184 -2.60 21.70 19.29
CA ILE A 184 -1.49 21.93 20.20
C ILE A 184 -0.86 23.23 19.74
N LEU A 185 -0.95 24.26 20.58
CA LEU A 185 -0.28 25.56 20.47
C LEU A 185 1.00 25.50 19.62
N ASN A 186 0.90 25.82 18.31
CA ASN A 186 1.89 26.46 17.43
C ASN A 186 1.62 26.16 15.93
N ASP A 187 1.05 27.15 15.25
CA ASP A 187 1.57 27.75 14.00
C ASP A 187 1.78 26.95 12.70
N TYR A 188 0.94 25.97 12.31
CA TYR A 188 0.91 25.55 10.89
C TYR A 188 -0.50 25.30 10.34
N ASN A 189 -0.96 26.20 9.46
CA ASN A 189 -2.10 26.00 8.56
C ASN A 189 -1.58 25.46 7.23
N LEU A 190 -1.57 24.13 7.04
CA LEU A 190 -1.17 23.51 5.78
C LEU A 190 -2.41 23.10 4.94
N PRO A 191 -2.45 23.40 3.63
CA PRO A 191 -3.47 22.88 2.74
C PRO A 191 -3.28 21.37 2.51
N ILE A 192 -4.34 20.57 2.71
CA ILE A 192 -4.27 19.10 2.65
C ILE A 192 -5.14 18.56 1.52
N ASN A 193 -4.55 17.71 0.67
CA ASN A 193 -5.30 16.80 -0.20
C ASN A 193 -5.57 15.50 0.58
N LEU A 194 -6.78 15.34 1.11
CA LEU A 194 -7.19 14.12 1.81
C LEU A 194 -7.31 12.96 0.81
N CYS A 195 -6.64 11.86 1.11
CA CYS A 195 -6.98 10.56 0.52
C CYS A 195 -7.75 9.76 1.56
N THR A 196 -9.01 9.46 1.25
CA THR A 196 -9.78 8.43 1.93
C THR A 196 -9.45 7.09 1.29
N MET A 197 -8.95 6.15 2.08
CA MET A 197 -9.07 4.72 1.80
C MET A 197 -10.32 4.20 2.48
#